data_AF-A0A5K0ZRP4-F1
#
_entry.id   AF-A0A5K0ZRP4-F1
#
_cell.length_a   1.000
_cell.length_b   1.000
_cell.length_c   1.000
_cell.angle_alpha   90.00
_cell.angle_beta   90.00
_cell.angle_gamma   90.00
#
_symmetry.space_group_name_H-M   'P 1'
#
loop_
_entity.id
_entity.type
_entity.pdbx_description
1 polymer ?
#
loop_
_entity_poly.entity_id
_entity_poly.type
_entity_poly.pdbx_seq_one_letter_code
_entity_poly.pdbx_strand_id
1 'polypeptide(L)'
;GTRNIECMALDYEWYSPRAYFSTEAFAAITQLRLLHVNAVDFEGHFHNFPTKLKWLQWHGCMLDSLPDDLQLKELVVLDLFHSSITNVWSGNSSGTMTNK
;
A
#
# COMPACT_ATOMS: atom_id res chain seq x y z
N GLY A 1 19.06 -14.15 5.95
CA GLY A 1 18.75 -12.76 5.59
C GLY A 1 17.33 -12.68 5.05
N THR A 2 16.69 -11.51 5.08
CA THR A 2 15.24 -11.29 4.78
C THR A 2 14.83 -11.43 3.31
N ARG A 3 15.77 -11.75 2.42
CA ARG A 3 15.57 -11.79 0.95
C ARG A 3 14.59 -12.86 0.46
N ASN A 4 14.28 -13.89 1.25
CA ASN A 4 13.35 -14.96 0.85
C ASN A 4 11.96 -14.80 1.45
N ILE A 5 11.68 -13.69 2.14
CA ILE A 5 10.35 -13.42 2.70
C ILE A 5 9.41 -13.06 1.56
N GLU A 6 8.40 -13.90 1.33
CA GLU A 6 7.38 -13.68 0.29
C GLU A 6 6.04 -13.21 0.86
N CYS A 7 5.82 -13.35 2.16
CA CYS A 7 4.58 -12.98 2.83
C CYS A 7 4.87 -12.29 4.16
N MET A 8 4.10 -11.24 4.46
CA MET A 8 4.17 -10.50 5.71
C MET A 8 2.78 -10.07 6.16
N ALA A 9 2.53 -10.21 7.46
CA ALA A 9 1.35 -9.67 8.11
C ALA A 9 1.78 -8.71 9.22
N LEU A 10 1.23 -7.50 9.19
CA LEU A 10 1.32 -6.47 10.20
C LEU A 10 -0.08 -6.29 10.77
N ASP A 11 -0.36 -7.02 11.85
CA ASP A 11 -1.67 -7.02 12.49
C ASP A 11 -1.56 -6.24 13.80
N TYR A 12 -2.22 -5.09 13.86
CA TYR A 12 -2.24 -4.22 15.02
C TYR A 12 -3.66 -4.06 15.55
N GLU A 13 -3.78 -3.74 16.84
CA GLU A 13 -5.06 -3.61 17.51
C GLU A 13 -5.81 -2.35 17.05
N TRP A 14 -7.01 -2.54 16.49
CA TRP A 14 -7.87 -1.48 15.95
C TRP A 14 -8.28 -0.41 16.97
N TYR A 15 -8.23 -0.72 18.25
CA TYR A 15 -8.65 0.16 19.35
C TYR A 15 -7.47 0.78 20.10
N SER A 16 -6.23 0.48 19.68
CA SER A 16 -5.00 0.99 20.28
C SER A 16 -4.47 2.21 19.52
N PRO A 17 -3.60 3.04 20.12
CA PRO A 17 -2.95 4.13 19.43
C PRO A 17 -2.23 3.63 18.17
N ARG A 18 -2.40 4.32 17.05
CA ARG A 18 -1.89 3.88 15.75
C ARG A 18 -0.39 3.56 15.78
N ALA A 19 -0.04 2.49 15.08
CA ALA A 19 1.33 2.14 14.79
C ALA A 19 1.71 2.62 13.39
N TYR A 20 2.92 3.17 13.28
CA TYR A 20 3.51 3.65 12.04
C TYR A 20 4.80 2.89 11.78
N PHE A 21 4.97 2.42 10.54
CA PHE A 21 6.24 1.81 10.10
C PHE A 21 6.87 2.62 8.99
N SER A 22 8.20 2.77 9.05
CA SER A 22 8.95 3.35 7.95
C SER A 22 8.92 2.42 6.74
N THR A 23 8.65 2.97 5.56
CA THR A 23 8.75 2.24 4.30
C THR A 23 10.17 1.73 4.02
N GLU A 24 11.20 2.30 4.65
CA GLU A 24 12.59 1.84 4.56
C GLU A 24 12.76 0.40 5.09
N ALA A 25 11.87 -0.06 5.96
CA ALA A 25 11.88 -1.44 6.46
C ALA A 25 11.75 -2.49 5.32
N PHE A 26 11.13 -2.11 4.20
CA PHE A 26 10.96 -2.98 3.05
C PHE A 26 12.16 -3.03 2.10
N ALA A 27 13.17 -2.16 2.26
CA ALA A 27 14.30 -2.05 1.35
C ALA A 27 15.09 -3.37 1.18
N ALA A 28 15.15 -4.20 2.24
CA ALA A 28 15.81 -5.51 2.20
C ALA A 28 14.88 -6.68 1.83
N ILE A 29 13.56 -6.46 1.77
CA ILE A 29 12.51 -7.50 1.62
C ILE A 29 12.00 -7.56 0.18
N THR A 30 12.93 -7.84 -0.75
CA THR A 30 12.71 -7.64 -2.18
C THR A 30 11.84 -8.71 -2.87
N GLN A 31 11.49 -9.80 -2.20
CA GLN A 31 10.64 -10.87 -2.74
C GLN A 31 9.23 -10.87 -2.14
N LEU A 32 8.84 -9.83 -1.40
CA LEU A 32 7.52 -9.76 -0.79
C LEU A 32 6.42 -9.69 -1.86
N ARG A 33 5.47 -10.62 -1.78
CA ARG A 33 4.37 -10.81 -2.74
C ARG A 33 3.00 -10.64 -2.09
N LEU A 34 2.89 -10.94 -0.80
CA LEU A 34 1.66 -10.79 -0.03
C LEU A 34 1.94 -9.90 1.18
N LEU A 35 1.17 -8.82 1.33
CA LEU A 35 1.26 -7.92 2.46
C LEU A 35 -0.14 -7.70 3.03
N HIS A 36 -0.29 -8.06 4.30
CA HIS A 36 -1.49 -7.86 5.10
C HIS A 36 -1.19 -6.80 6.16
N VAL A 37 -1.98 -5.74 6.20
CA VAL A 37 -1.81 -4.60 7.10
C VAL A 37 -3.15 -4.25 7.72
N ASN A 38 -3.24 -4.31 9.05
CA ASN A 38 -4.43 -3.93 9.80
C ASN A 38 -4.09 -2.85 10.82
N ALA A 39 -4.86 -1.75 10.81
CA ALA A 39 -4.73 -0.65 11.76
C ALA A 39 -3.30 -0.06 11.86
N VAL A 40 -2.56 -0.13 10.76
CA VAL A 40 -1.18 0.33 10.61
C VAL A 40 -1.10 1.22 9.38
N ASP A 41 -0.40 2.35 9.53
CA ASP A 41 -0.03 3.22 8.42
C ASP A 41 1.49 3.19 8.19
N PHE A 42 1.93 3.68 7.03
CA PHE A 42 3.34 3.77 6.67
C PHE A 42 3.77 5.22 6.53
N GLU A 43 5.02 5.49 6.93
CA GLU A 43 5.66 6.79 6.81
C GLU A 43 6.90 6.71 5.91
N GLY A 44 7.21 7.82 5.24
CA GLY A 44 8.34 7.94 4.33
C GLY A 44 7.93 7.77 2.86
N HIS A 45 8.91 7.44 2.03
CA HIS A 45 8.71 7.34 0.59
C HIS A 45 8.39 5.90 0.16
N PHE A 46 7.38 5.72 -0.69
CA PHE A 46 6.93 4.40 -1.15
C PHE A 46 7.77 3.84 -2.31
N HIS A 47 8.86 4.50 -2.71
CA HIS A 47 9.84 3.90 -3.62
C HIS A 47 10.53 2.65 -3.05
N ASN A 48 10.58 2.52 -1.71
CA ASN A 48 11.12 1.33 -1.02
C ASN A 48 10.07 0.22 -0.84
N PHE A 49 8.81 0.48 -1.22
CA PHE A 49 7.74 -0.51 -1.09
C PHE A 49 7.97 -1.69 -2.07
N PRO A 50 7.57 -2.92 -1.71
CA PRO A 50 7.85 -4.08 -2.54
C PRO A 50 7.19 -4.01 -3.91
N THR A 51 7.99 -4.05 -4.97
CA THR A 51 7.52 -3.94 -6.36
C THR A 51 6.91 -5.22 -6.93
N LYS A 52 7.18 -6.38 -6.30
CA LYS A 52 6.67 -7.70 -6.68
C LYS A 52 5.35 -8.06 -5.97
N LEU A 53 4.73 -7.08 -5.32
CA LEU A 53 3.53 -7.31 -4.54
C LEU A 53 2.37 -7.70 -5.46
N LYS A 54 1.75 -8.85 -5.17
CA LYS A 54 0.59 -9.41 -5.90
C LYS A 54 -0.70 -9.25 -5.13
N TRP A 55 -0.61 -9.20 -3.80
CA TRP A 55 -1.74 -8.99 -2.90
C TRP A 55 -1.37 -7.93 -1.88
N LEU A 56 -2.17 -6.86 -1.81
CA LEU A 56 -2.15 -5.86 -0.76
C LEU A 56 -3.50 -5.82 -0.06
N GLN A 57 -3.51 -6.16 1.21
CA GLN A 57 -4.59 -5.84 2.11
C GLN A 57 -4.12 -4.73 3.03
N TRP A 58 -4.82 -3.59 3.02
CA TRP A 58 -4.48 -2.42 3.83
C TRP A 58 -5.72 -1.87 4.52
N HIS A 59 -6.14 -2.61 5.55
CA HIS A 59 -7.35 -2.31 6.29
C HIS A 59 -7.11 -1.18 7.30
N GLY A 60 -8.06 -0.25 7.34
CA GLY A 60 -7.95 0.90 8.25
C GLY A 60 -6.91 1.94 7.82
N CYS A 61 -6.42 1.90 6.57
CA CYS A 61 -5.50 2.91 6.04
C CYS A 61 -6.14 4.30 6.11
N MET A 62 -5.44 5.27 6.68
CA MET A 62 -5.98 6.63 6.89
C MET A 62 -5.64 7.60 5.76
N LEU A 63 -4.92 7.15 4.72
CA LEU A 63 -4.61 7.99 3.58
C LEU A 63 -5.89 8.31 2.78
N ASP A 64 -6.03 9.56 2.34
CA ASP A 64 -7.17 9.97 1.49
C ASP A 64 -7.04 9.43 0.06
N SER A 65 -5.81 9.14 -0.37
CA SER A 65 -5.46 8.59 -1.67
C SER A 65 -4.19 7.76 -1.60
N LEU A 66 -3.98 6.86 -2.57
CA LEU A 66 -2.72 6.12 -2.65
C LEU A 66 -1.56 7.06 -3.02
N PRO A 67 -0.36 6.90 -2.42
CA PRO A 67 0.83 7.68 -2.76
C PRO A 67 1.20 7.53 -4.24
N ASP A 68 1.54 8.63 -4.92
CA ASP A 68 1.92 8.60 -6.34
C ASP A 68 3.19 7.78 -6.62
N ASP A 69 4.09 7.65 -5.63
CA ASP A 69 5.32 6.86 -5.74
C ASP A 69 5.13 5.37 -5.36
N LEU A 70 3.93 4.96 -4.98
CA LEU A 70 3.59 3.57 -4.67
C LEU A 70 3.52 2.71 -5.95
N GLN A 71 4.48 1.79 -6.11
CA GLN A 71 4.62 0.96 -7.30
C GLN A 71 3.83 -0.36 -7.19
N LEU A 72 2.59 -0.40 -7.69
CA LEU A 72 1.71 -1.59 -7.65
C LEU A 72 1.63 -2.35 -8.99
N LYS A 73 2.77 -2.50 -9.69
CA LYS A 73 2.81 -3.03 -11.07
C LYS A 73 2.37 -4.49 -11.22
N GLU A 74 2.68 -5.33 -10.23
CA GLU A 74 2.31 -6.75 -10.23
C GLU A 74 1.05 -7.05 -9.40
N LEU A 75 0.35 -6.01 -8.93
CA LEU A 75 -0.76 -6.16 -8.01
C LEU A 75 -1.97 -6.78 -8.71
N VAL A 76 -2.50 -7.85 -8.12
CA VAL A 76 -3.69 -8.55 -8.60
C VAL A 76 -4.88 -8.30 -7.66
N VAL A 77 -4.62 -8.19 -6.36
CA VAL A 77 -5.64 -7.97 -5.32
C VAL A 77 -5.28 -6.74 -4.50
N LEU A 78 -6.22 -5.80 -4.42
CA LEU A 78 -6.18 -4.63 -3.56
C LEU A 78 -7.43 -4.65 -2.67
N ASP A 79 -7.23 -4.88 -1.37
CA ASP A 79 -8.29 -4.88 -0.36
C ASP A 79 -8.08 -3.71 0.60
N LEU A 80 -9.01 -2.76 0.57
CA LEU A 80 -8.96 -1.48 1.27
C LEU A 80 -10.10 -1.33 2.29
N PHE A 81 -10.59 -2.45 2.84
CA PHE A 81 -11.67 -2.45 3.81
C PHE A 81 -11.42 -1.47 4.98
N HIS A 82 -12.42 -0.67 5.33
CA HIS A 82 -12.33 0.36 6.37
C HIS A 82 -11.21 1.42 6.19
N SER A 83 -10.66 1.58 4.99
CA SER A 83 -9.74 2.69 4.70
C SER A 83 -10.48 4.01 4.42
N SER A 84 -9.76 5.12 4.56
CA SER A 84 -10.17 6.48 4.17
C SER A 84 -9.88 6.79 2.69
N ILE A 85 -9.35 5.82 1.92
CA ILE A 85 -8.96 6.05 0.53
C ILE A 85 -10.20 6.29 -0.32
N THR A 86 -10.28 7.49 -0.89
CA THR A 86 -11.37 7.89 -1.79
C THR A 86 -10.95 7.87 -3.25
N ASN A 87 -9.65 8.07 -3.53
CA ASN A 87 -9.08 8.04 -4.87
C ASN A 87 -7.89 7.08 -4.93
N VAL A 88 -8.02 6.04 -5.75
CA VAL A 88 -6.96 5.04 -5.95
C VAL A 88 -5.91 5.55 -6.95
N TRP A 89 -6.32 6.37 -7.91
CA TRP A 89 -5.43 6.96 -8.91
C TRP A 89 -5.81 8.42 -9.14
N SER A 90 -4.84 9.31 -9.06
CA SER A 90 -4.96 10.70 -9.50
C SER A 90 -5.08 10.70 -11.04
N GLY A 91 -6.32 10.63 -11.54
CA GLY A 91 -6.56 10.73 -12.98
C GLY A 91 -6.04 12.08 -13.49
N ASN A 92 -5.06 12.07 -14.41
CA ASN A 92 -4.70 13.27 -15.17
C ASN A 92 -5.92 13.68 -16.03
N SER A 93 -6.85 14.44 -15.46
CA SER A 93 -7.96 15.06 -16.16
C SER A 93 -7.46 16.28 -16.93
N SER A 94 -6.72 16.02 -18.01
CA SER A 94 -6.36 17.01 -19.04
C SER A 94 -6.65 16.41 -20.41
N GLY A 95 -7.88 15.97 -20.63
CA GLY A 95 -8.35 15.46 -21.91
C GLY A 95 -9.85 15.70 -22.03
N THR A 96 -10.23 16.81 -22.66
CA THR A 96 -11.62 17.14 -22.99
C THR A 96 -12.21 16.04 -23.87
N MET A 97 -13.14 15.25 -23.33
CA MET A 97 -14.01 14.40 -24.13
C MET A 97 -15.21 15.23 -24.60
N THR A 98 -15.16 15.71 -25.84
CA THR A 98 -16.38 16.10 -26.57
C THR A 98 -16.99 14.84 -27.19
N ASN A 99 -18.16 14.44 -26.70
CA ASN A 99 -18.95 13.38 -27.33
C ASN A 99 -19.57 13.91 -28.63
N LYS A 100 -19.44 13.13 -29.71
CA LYS A 100 -20.25 13.25 -30.92
C LYS A 100 -21.55 12.48 -30.76
#